data_AF-A0A2V0PIB5-F1
#
_entry.id   AF-A0A2V0PIB5-F1
#
_cell.length_a   1.000
_cell.length_b   1.000
_cell.length_c   1.000
_cell.angle_alpha   90.00
_cell.angle_beta   90.00
_cell.angle_gamma   90.00
#
_symmetry.space_group_name_H-M   'P 1'
#
loop_
_entity.id
_entity.type
_entity.pdbx_description
1 polymer ?
#
loop_
_entity_poly.entity_id
_entity_poly.type
_entity_poly.pdbx_seq_one_letter_code
_entity_poly.pdbx_strand_id
1 'polypeptide(L)'
;MAATGAGAAQARPDPTGSFILQFEVPGAPRGPLAGKTVAVKDLFDVKGYPTGFGNPTWLETHPDPAPANAPAVQALLDAGATLVGKTHMDELAYSLNGENAHYGTPANAAAPGRIPGGSSSGSAAAVAGGQADIGLGSDTGGSVRVPASYCGLWGIRPTHGRASLAAAAPLAPSFDTVGWFARDAAALRAAGGALLPPAGARPLPAPPRWLVAEDAFELALPETSAAIYQRLSGPAFEGVVAALGRPADVKIGEVEGAPDLAGLKAWMGVFRITQGWEVWRCHGEWLRAANPQLGPGIKDRFEWASTITQEQWAAADAQRKKIRDHMTALLGADGVLALPTAPGPAVPRGMPGAELEDWRTRLLSLTCVAGLSGLPQVNIPLARVDGLPVGLSLIGPAGSDEALMALAERVAAVAEAGAAAAGAAEPAAAAGAAP
;
A
#
# COMPACT_ATOMS: atom_id res chain seq x y z
N MET A 1 -24.75 -15.28 25.55
CA MET A 1 -24.51 -16.74 25.61
C MET A 1 -23.32 -17.04 24.74
N ALA A 2 -22.27 -17.61 25.32
CA ALA A 2 -20.97 -17.82 24.68
C ALA A 2 -21.08 -18.76 23.48
N ALA A 3 -20.42 -18.40 22.38
CA ALA A 3 -20.22 -19.28 21.23
C ALA A 3 -19.27 -20.43 21.62
N THR A 4 -19.82 -21.47 22.22
CA THR A 4 -19.13 -22.73 22.49
C THR A 4 -19.14 -23.57 21.22
N GLY A 5 -18.08 -23.51 20.41
CA GLY A 5 -18.00 -24.33 19.19
C GLY A 5 -16.81 -24.13 18.26
N ALA A 6 -15.92 -23.17 18.50
CA ALA A 6 -14.62 -23.12 17.83
C ALA A 6 -13.59 -23.78 18.73
N GLY A 7 -12.99 -24.90 18.32
CA GLY A 7 -11.85 -25.46 19.01
C GLY A 7 -10.79 -24.38 19.18
N ALA A 8 -10.31 -24.16 20.40
CA ALA A 8 -9.25 -23.19 20.68
C ALA A 8 -7.98 -23.66 19.97
N ALA A 9 -7.80 -23.24 18.71
CA ALA A 9 -6.52 -23.33 18.05
C ALA A 9 -5.50 -22.61 18.93
N GLN A 10 -4.37 -23.24 19.19
CA GLN A 10 -3.30 -22.63 19.98
C GLN A 10 -2.92 -21.30 19.31
N ALA A 11 -3.00 -20.20 20.06
CA ALA A 11 -2.69 -18.87 19.54
C ALA A 11 -1.29 -18.88 18.92
N ARG A 12 -1.19 -18.50 17.64
CA ARG A 12 0.09 -18.43 16.93
C ARG A 12 0.97 -17.37 17.60
N PRO A 13 2.29 -17.57 17.74
CA PRO A 13 3.16 -16.53 18.26
C PRO A 13 2.99 -15.21 17.48
N ASP A 14 2.81 -14.10 18.21
CA ASP A 14 2.71 -12.76 17.63
C ASP A 14 3.84 -11.83 18.11
N PRO A 15 5.10 -12.08 17.70
CA PRO A 15 6.24 -11.28 18.15
C PRO A 15 6.20 -9.83 17.64
N THR A 16 5.40 -9.54 16.62
CA THR A 16 5.28 -8.18 16.06
C THR A 16 4.07 -7.41 16.60
N GLY A 17 3.16 -8.04 17.36
CA GLY A 17 1.91 -7.40 17.77
C GLY A 17 1.02 -7.04 16.57
N SER A 18 1.00 -7.89 15.54
CA SER A 18 0.30 -7.64 14.28
C SER A 18 -1.19 -7.94 14.33
N PHE A 19 -1.65 -8.77 15.26
CA PHE A 19 -3.03 -9.23 15.32
C PHE A 19 -3.81 -8.55 16.44
N ILE A 20 -5.02 -8.12 16.12
CA ILE A 20 -6.01 -7.73 17.14
C ILE A 20 -6.87 -8.92 17.58
N LEU A 21 -7.01 -9.92 16.70
CA LEU A 21 -7.74 -11.14 16.96
C LEU A 21 -7.14 -12.28 16.14
N GLN A 22 -6.73 -13.36 16.80
CA GLN A 22 -6.21 -14.56 16.15
C GLN A 22 -7.24 -15.67 16.15
N PHE A 23 -7.40 -16.32 15.01
CA PHE A 23 -8.26 -17.47 14.79
C PHE A 23 -7.88 -18.14 13.48
N GLU A 24 -8.34 -19.36 13.24
CA GLU A 24 -8.12 -20.03 11.96
C GLU A 24 -9.43 -20.31 11.23
N VAL A 25 -9.48 -19.90 9.96
CA VAL A 25 -10.52 -20.35 9.02
C VAL A 25 -9.81 -21.06 7.87
N PRO A 26 -9.93 -22.40 7.76
CA PRO A 26 -9.28 -23.15 6.70
C PRO A 26 -9.87 -22.78 5.34
N GLY A 27 -9.00 -22.63 4.34
CA GLY A 27 -9.39 -22.47 2.94
C GLY A 27 -9.75 -23.80 2.28
N ALA A 28 -9.99 -23.74 0.97
CA ALA A 28 -10.17 -24.92 0.14
C ALA A 28 -8.94 -25.86 0.23
N PRO A 29 -9.14 -27.20 0.19
CA PRO A 29 -8.04 -28.16 0.36
C PRO A 29 -7.01 -28.15 -0.77
N ARG A 30 -7.31 -27.48 -1.87
CA ARG A 30 -6.46 -27.35 -3.07
C ARG A 30 -6.66 -25.96 -3.66
N GLY A 31 -5.67 -25.51 -4.41
CA GLY A 31 -5.71 -24.21 -5.10
C GLY A 31 -4.30 -23.61 -5.16
N PRO A 32 -4.13 -22.47 -5.86
CA PRO A 32 -2.82 -21.83 -6.02
C PRO A 32 -2.23 -21.32 -4.70
N LEU A 33 -3.05 -21.16 -3.65
CA LEU A 33 -2.64 -20.73 -2.32
C LEU A 33 -2.73 -21.84 -1.27
N ALA A 34 -2.94 -23.10 -1.67
CA ALA A 34 -2.99 -24.21 -0.74
C ALA A 34 -1.70 -24.30 0.10
N GLY A 35 -1.85 -24.38 1.42
CA GLY A 35 -0.74 -24.40 2.37
C GLY A 35 -0.15 -23.02 2.69
N LYS A 36 -0.68 -21.94 2.10
CA LYS A 36 -0.33 -20.56 2.47
C LYS A 36 -1.28 -20.02 3.53
N THR A 37 -0.80 -19.01 4.24
CA THR A 37 -1.54 -18.33 5.31
C THR A 37 -1.83 -16.88 4.93
N VAL A 38 -3.02 -16.38 5.27
CA VAL A 38 -3.41 -14.99 5.05
C VAL A 38 -3.80 -14.31 6.36
N ALA A 39 -3.28 -13.11 6.59
CA ALA A 39 -3.70 -12.21 7.65
C ALA A 39 -4.52 -11.06 7.05
N VAL A 40 -5.67 -10.72 7.65
CA VAL A 40 -6.64 -9.80 7.03
C VAL A 40 -6.81 -8.54 7.89
N LYS A 41 -6.67 -7.36 7.30
CA LYS A 41 -6.93 -6.08 7.96
C LYS A 41 -8.33 -6.03 8.58
N ASP A 42 -8.44 -5.48 9.78
CA ASP A 42 -9.69 -5.36 10.56
C ASP A 42 -10.72 -4.36 10.01
N LEU A 43 -10.81 -4.24 8.69
CA LEU A 43 -11.92 -3.57 8.02
C LEU A 43 -12.71 -4.50 7.12
N PHE A 44 -12.21 -5.72 6.88
CA PHE A 44 -12.92 -6.72 6.09
C PHE A 44 -13.74 -7.62 7.00
N ASP A 45 -14.99 -7.83 6.60
CA ASP A 45 -15.86 -8.80 7.26
C ASP A 45 -15.32 -10.22 7.09
N VAL A 46 -15.36 -10.97 8.19
CA VAL A 46 -15.01 -12.38 8.26
C VAL A 46 -16.16 -13.06 8.98
N LYS A 47 -16.77 -14.04 8.33
CA LYS A 47 -17.95 -14.75 8.82
C LYS A 47 -17.73 -15.24 10.25
N GLY A 48 -18.65 -14.89 11.14
CA GLY A 48 -18.62 -15.32 12.54
C GLY A 48 -17.74 -14.47 13.45
N TYR A 49 -17.15 -13.38 12.95
CA TYR A 49 -16.36 -12.43 13.74
C TYR A 49 -16.84 -10.99 13.50
N PRO A 50 -16.83 -10.12 14.52
CA PRO A 50 -17.08 -8.70 14.34
C PRO A 50 -15.92 -8.03 13.59
N THR A 51 -16.14 -6.81 13.12
CA THR A 51 -15.15 -5.99 12.41
C THR A 51 -14.95 -4.69 13.20
N GLY A 52 -13.76 -4.53 13.80
CA GLY A 52 -13.49 -3.46 14.76
C GLY A 52 -13.03 -2.14 14.16
N PHE A 53 -12.62 -2.14 12.89
CA PHE A 53 -12.14 -0.96 12.16
C PHE A 53 -11.04 -0.16 12.88
N GLY A 54 -10.26 -0.85 13.71
CA GLY A 54 -9.22 -0.23 14.52
C GLY A 54 -9.72 0.80 15.53
N ASN A 55 -10.99 0.76 15.96
CA ASN A 55 -11.55 1.65 16.98
C ASN A 55 -12.48 0.88 17.95
N PRO A 56 -12.28 0.98 19.29
CA PRO A 56 -13.09 0.23 20.25
C PRO A 56 -14.56 0.65 20.26
N THR A 57 -14.88 1.95 20.13
CA THR A 57 -16.26 2.43 20.05
C THR A 57 -16.95 1.96 18.76
N TRP A 58 -16.22 1.84 17.66
CA TRP A 58 -16.76 1.23 16.44
C TRP A 58 -17.17 -0.21 16.70
N LEU A 59 -16.30 -1.01 17.32
CA LEU A 59 -16.59 -2.39 17.69
C LEU A 59 -17.78 -2.50 18.68
N GLU A 60 -17.89 -1.59 19.65
CA GLU A 60 -19.01 -1.53 20.60
C GLU A 60 -20.35 -1.24 19.91
N THR A 61 -20.33 -0.37 18.88
CA THR A 61 -21.53 0.01 18.12
C THR A 61 -21.84 -0.96 16.96
N HIS A 62 -20.88 -1.80 16.58
CA HIS A 62 -21.00 -2.85 15.57
C HIS A 62 -20.54 -4.22 16.13
N PRO A 63 -21.15 -4.72 17.22
CA PRO A 63 -20.66 -5.91 17.92
C PRO A 63 -21.05 -7.22 17.22
N ASP A 64 -22.01 -7.16 16.30
CA ASP A 64 -22.59 -8.34 15.68
C ASP A 64 -21.57 -9.03 14.76
N PRO A 65 -21.37 -10.35 14.91
CA PRO A 65 -20.53 -11.11 13.99
C PRO A 65 -21.01 -11.01 12.55
N ALA A 66 -20.07 -10.85 11.61
CA ALA A 66 -20.43 -10.73 10.19
C ALA A 66 -21.13 -12.02 9.70
N PRO A 67 -22.23 -11.90 8.93
CA PRO A 67 -22.98 -13.06 8.45
C PRO A 67 -22.27 -13.81 7.31
N ALA A 68 -21.35 -13.14 6.61
CA ALA A 68 -20.58 -13.67 5.49
C ALA A 68 -19.17 -13.09 5.46
N ASN A 69 -18.27 -13.74 4.73
CA ASN A 69 -16.95 -13.19 4.43
C ASN A 69 -17.08 -12.07 3.39
N ALA A 70 -16.26 -11.04 3.49
CA ALA A 70 -16.03 -10.12 2.39
C ALA A 70 -15.55 -10.90 1.15
N PRO A 71 -15.94 -10.53 -0.09
CA PRO A 71 -15.56 -11.29 -1.29
C PRO A 71 -14.06 -11.45 -1.46
N ALA A 72 -13.26 -10.44 -1.08
CA ALA A 72 -11.80 -10.54 -1.10
C ALA A 72 -11.25 -11.61 -0.13
N VAL A 73 -11.87 -11.74 1.06
CA VAL A 73 -11.52 -12.79 2.02
C VAL A 73 -11.93 -14.16 1.48
N GLN A 74 -13.15 -14.27 0.97
CA GLN A 74 -13.67 -15.52 0.41
C GLN A 74 -12.82 -16.01 -0.78
N ALA A 75 -12.40 -15.10 -1.67
CA ALA A 75 -11.57 -15.44 -2.82
C ALA A 75 -10.23 -16.07 -2.41
N LEU A 76 -9.60 -15.58 -1.35
CA LEU A 76 -8.35 -16.15 -0.83
C LEU A 76 -8.57 -17.52 -0.16
N LEU A 77 -9.68 -17.68 0.56
CA LEU A 77 -10.09 -18.98 1.12
C LEU A 77 -10.37 -20.00 0.00
N ASP A 78 -11.10 -19.60 -1.04
CA ASP A 78 -11.43 -20.45 -2.20
C ASP A 78 -10.17 -20.84 -3.00
N ALA A 79 -9.16 -19.97 -3.03
CA ALA A 79 -7.84 -20.26 -3.60
C ALA A 79 -6.96 -21.17 -2.72
N GLY A 80 -7.42 -21.50 -1.51
CA GLY A 80 -6.80 -22.48 -0.61
C GLY A 80 -5.95 -21.89 0.52
N ALA A 81 -5.93 -20.57 0.70
CA ALA A 81 -5.22 -19.96 1.83
C ALA A 81 -5.99 -20.19 3.14
N THR A 82 -5.26 -20.42 4.23
CA THR A 82 -5.84 -20.42 5.58
C THR A 82 -5.79 -19.02 6.16
N LEU A 83 -6.92 -18.47 6.56
CA LEU A 83 -6.98 -17.20 7.30
C LEU A 83 -6.55 -17.41 8.75
N VAL A 84 -5.63 -16.57 9.24
CA VAL A 84 -4.99 -16.73 10.57
C VAL A 84 -5.32 -15.62 11.57
N GLY A 85 -6.17 -14.68 11.19
CA GLY A 85 -6.69 -13.66 12.09
C GLY A 85 -6.96 -12.30 11.44
N LYS A 86 -7.51 -11.40 12.25
CA LYS A 86 -7.69 -9.99 11.92
C LYS A 86 -6.51 -9.18 12.46
N THR A 87 -5.95 -8.33 11.60
CA THR A 87 -4.73 -7.57 11.91
C THR A 87 -5.01 -6.16 12.35
N HIS A 88 -4.09 -5.63 13.16
CA HIS A 88 -3.99 -4.23 13.51
C HIS A 88 -4.08 -3.33 12.27
N MET A 89 -4.66 -2.15 12.47
CA MET A 89 -4.71 -1.09 11.48
C MET A 89 -4.73 0.29 12.16
N ASP A 90 -4.39 1.32 11.40
CA ASP A 90 -4.61 2.69 11.86
C ASP A 90 -6.11 2.90 12.10
N GLU A 91 -6.43 3.67 13.13
CA GLU A 91 -7.79 3.96 13.55
C GLU A 91 -8.65 4.46 12.38
N LEU A 92 -9.75 3.76 12.11
CA LEU A 92 -10.70 4.05 11.04
C LEU A 92 -10.04 4.18 9.64
N ALA A 93 -8.89 3.53 9.45
CA ALA A 93 -8.03 3.62 8.28
C ALA A 93 -7.48 5.02 7.94
N TYR A 94 -7.71 6.05 8.78
CA TYR A 94 -7.48 7.46 8.41
C TYR A 94 -6.07 7.99 8.77
N SER A 95 -5.04 7.17 8.51
CA SER A 95 -3.63 7.54 8.68
C SER A 95 -2.73 6.66 7.78
N LEU A 96 -1.42 6.94 7.79
CA LEU A 96 -0.39 6.20 7.05
C LEU A 96 0.77 5.73 7.96
N ASN A 97 0.59 5.77 9.28
CA ASN A 97 1.71 5.59 10.20
C ASN A 97 1.84 4.16 10.70
N GLY A 98 0.74 3.47 10.96
CA GLY A 98 0.76 2.22 11.71
C GLY A 98 0.57 2.38 13.21
N GLU A 99 0.35 3.61 13.68
CA GLU A 99 0.13 3.95 15.08
C GLU A 99 -1.37 4.06 15.36
N ASN A 100 -1.82 3.45 16.45
CA ASN A 100 -3.20 3.48 16.90
C ASN A 100 -3.23 3.73 18.42
N ALA A 101 -3.92 4.77 18.87
CA ALA A 101 -3.95 5.15 20.29
C ALA A 101 -4.55 4.07 21.21
N HIS A 102 -5.39 3.19 20.66
CA HIS A 102 -6.10 2.15 21.41
C HIS A 102 -5.35 0.82 21.44
N TYR A 103 -4.65 0.49 20.35
CA TYR A 103 -4.04 -0.83 20.14
C TYR A 103 -2.51 -0.79 20.03
N GLY A 104 -1.89 0.39 20.11
CA GLY A 104 -0.45 0.57 20.07
C GLY A 104 0.11 0.66 18.64
N THR A 105 1.20 -0.07 18.37
CA THR A 105 1.90 -0.02 17.07
C THR A 105 2.59 -1.36 16.84
N PRO A 106 2.28 -2.07 15.73
CA PRO A 106 3.00 -3.27 15.37
C PRO A 106 4.49 -2.99 15.15
N ALA A 107 5.34 -3.94 15.52
CA ALA A 107 6.78 -3.85 15.29
C ALA A 107 7.09 -3.98 13.79
N ASN A 108 7.88 -3.06 13.25
CA ASN A 108 8.44 -3.18 11.92
C ASN A 108 9.67 -4.09 11.95
N ALA A 109 9.51 -5.37 11.61
CA ALA A 109 10.58 -6.36 11.61
C ALA A 109 11.76 -6.00 10.69
N ALA A 110 11.51 -5.25 9.60
CA ALA A 110 12.53 -4.83 8.65
C ALA A 110 13.23 -3.52 9.03
N ALA A 111 12.68 -2.79 10.01
CA ALA A 111 13.21 -1.51 10.50
C ALA A 111 12.88 -1.34 12.00
N PRO A 112 13.59 -2.03 12.91
CA PRO A 112 13.32 -1.96 14.34
C PRO A 112 13.33 -0.53 14.90
N GLY A 113 12.38 -0.21 15.78
CA GLY A 113 12.22 1.13 16.36
C GLY A 113 11.55 2.17 15.45
N ARG A 114 11.23 1.80 14.20
CA ARG A 114 10.53 2.65 13.22
C ARG A 114 9.10 2.19 13.01
N ILE A 115 8.27 3.08 12.50
CA ILE A 115 6.87 2.77 12.22
C ILE A 115 6.75 1.74 11.08
N PRO A 116 5.76 0.83 11.09
CA PRO A 116 5.55 -0.09 9.98
C PRO A 116 4.89 0.60 8.76
N GLY A 117 4.38 1.82 8.92
CA GLY A 117 3.51 2.45 7.95
C GLY A 117 2.08 1.90 8.09
N GLY A 118 1.12 2.59 7.48
CA GLY A 118 -0.30 2.30 7.66
C GLY A 118 -1.14 2.71 6.45
N SER A 119 -2.45 2.49 6.47
CA SER A 119 -3.22 1.96 7.59
C SER A 119 -3.25 0.44 7.69
N SER A 120 -2.72 -0.31 6.73
CA SER A 120 -2.68 -1.79 6.77
C SER A 120 -1.46 -2.32 7.54
N SER A 121 -1.20 -1.73 8.71
CA SER A 121 0.04 -1.90 9.47
C SER A 121 0.27 -3.32 9.99
N GLY A 122 -0.75 -3.92 10.61
CA GLY A 122 -0.66 -5.30 11.09
C GLY A 122 -0.55 -6.32 9.96
N SER A 123 -1.18 -6.06 8.81
CA SER A 123 -1.08 -6.94 7.65
C SER A 123 0.35 -6.98 7.11
N ALA A 124 1.01 -5.82 7.00
CA ALA A 124 2.40 -5.75 6.57
C ALA A 124 3.36 -6.32 7.63
N ALA A 125 3.17 -5.97 8.91
CA ALA A 125 4.00 -6.47 10.00
C ALA A 125 3.90 -8.01 10.14
N ALA A 126 2.71 -8.61 9.97
CA ALA A 126 2.53 -10.06 10.01
C ALA A 126 3.28 -10.76 8.87
N VAL A 127 3.26 -10.19 7.66
CA VAL A 127 3.97 -10.74 6.51
C VAL A 127 5.48 -10.57 6.65
N ALA A 128 5.95 -9.40 7.07
CA ALA A 128 7.36 -9.12 7.29
C ALA A 128 7.95 -9.96 8.45
N GLY A 129 7.16 -10.18 9.50
CA GLY A 129 7.51 -11.00 10.66
C GLY A 129 7.37 -12.52 10.43
N GLY A 130 6.92 -12.97 9.25
CA GLY A 130 6.80 -14.39 8.93
C GLY A 130 5.57 -15.09 9.54
N GLN A 131 4.63 -14.35 10.12
CA GLN A 131 3.44 -14.88 10.77
C GLN A 131 2.30 -15.18 9.78
N ALA A 132 2.36 -14.57 8.59
CA ALA A 132 1.51 -14.88 7.45
C ALA A 132 2.33 -14.84 6.14
N ASP A 133 1.86 -15.54 5.11
CA ASP A 133 2.46 -15.48 3.76
C ASP A 133 1.92 -14.30 2.96
N ILE A 134 0.63 -13.99 3.16
CA ILE A 134 -0.11 -12.93 2.47
C ILE A 134 -0.76 -12.03 3.50
N GLY A 135 -0.71 -10.72 3.26
CA GLY A 135 -1.45 -9.73 4.02
C GLY A 135 -2.53 -9.13 3.14
N LEU A 136 -3.79 -9.14 3.56
CA LEU A 136 -4.88 -8.43 2.88
C LEU A 136 -5.12 -7.09 3.57
N GLY A 137 -5.08 -6.01 2.79
CA GLY A 137 -5.29 -4.64 3.26
C GLY A 137 -6.16 -3.82 2.33
N SER A 138 -6.20 -2.52 2.58
CA SER A 138 -6.84 -1.54 1.70
C SER A 138 -5.90 -0.37 1.43
N ASP A 139 -6.03 0.26 0.27
CA ASP A 139 -5.24 1.43 -0.13
C ASP A 139 -6.16 2.57 -0.59
N THR A 140 -6.28 3.61 0.23
CA THR A 140 -6.99 4.85 -0.13
C THR A 140 -5.99 5.91 -0.58
N GLY A 141 -5.02 6.22 0.29
CA GLY A 141 -3.96 7.21 0.04
C GLY A 141 -2.55 6.64 0.10
N GLY A 142 -2.37 5.33 -0.02
CA GLY A 142 -1.07 4.66 0.16
C GLY A 142 -1.07 3.52 1.17
N SER A 143 -2.24 3.15 1.70
CA SER A 143 -2.34 2.26 2.87
C SER A 143 -1.91 0.81 2.65
N VAL A 144 -1.54 0.43 1.42
CA VAL A 144 -0.79 -0.79 1.12
C VAL A 144 0.63 -0.45 0.68
N ARG A 145 0.79 0.54 -0.20
CA ARG A 145 2.10 0.86 -0.79
C ARG A 145 3.12 1.38 0.24
N VAL A 146 2.70 2.23 1.17
CA VAL A 146 3.56 2.79 2.23
C VAL A 146 4.09 1.69 3.15
N PRO A 147 3.23 0.88 3.81
CA PRO A 147 3.73 -0.20 4.64
C PRO A 147 4.51 -1.27 3.85
N ALA A 148 4.20 -1.48 2.56
CA ALA A 148 5.01 -2.37 1.72
C ALA A 148 6.44 -1.82 1.56
N SER A 149 6.60 -0.52 1.28
CA SER A 149 7.93 0.11 1.22
C SER A 149 8.65 0.05 2.56
N TYR A 150 7.98 0.38 3.65
CA TYR A 150 8.59 0.47 4.99
C TYR A 150 8.97 -0.88 5.59
N CYS A 151 8.21 -1.93 5.29
CA CYS A 151 8.49 -3.29 5.76
C CYS A 151 9.28 -4.13 4.76
N GLY A 152 9.72 -3.55 3.62
CA GLY A 152 10.50 -4.28 2.62
C GLY A 152 9.73 -5.42 1.95
N LEU A 153 8.46 -5.19 1.64
CA LEU A 153 7.56 -6.17 1.04
C LEU A 153 7.16 -5.80 -0.38
N TRP A 154 6.75 -6.80 -1.13
CA TRP A 154 5.94 -6.58 -2.31
C TRP A 154 4.54 -6.11 -1.88
N GLY A 155 3.96 -5.17 -2.62
CA GLY A 155 2.59 -4.72 -2.36
C GLY A 155 1.95 -4.09 -3.58
N ILE A 156 0.63 -4.21 -3.70
CA ILE A 156 -0.12 -3.66 -4.84
C ILE A 156 -1.39 -2.94 -4.39
N ARG A 157 -1.56 -1.73 -4.96
CA ARG A 157 -2.85 -1.07 -5.12
C ARG A 157 -3.33 -1.39 -6.55
N PRO A 158 -4.36 -2.21 -6.74
CA PRO A 158 -4.87 -2.50 -8.08
C PRO A 158 -5.61 -1.31 -8.67
N THR A 159 -5.96 -1.42 -9.95
CA THR A 159 -6.91 -0.56 -10.64
C THR A 159 -8.17 -0.42 -9.79
N HIS A 160 -8.60 0.83 -9.60
CA HIS A 160 -9.78 1.12 -8.79
C HIS A 160 -11.02 0.39 -9.32
N GLY A 161 -11.77 -0.26 -8.42
CA GLY A 161 -12.97 -1.03 -8.74
C GLY A 161 -12.75 -2.43 -9.31
N ARG A 162 -11.51 -2.90 -9.56
CA ARG A 162 -11.30 -4.28 -10.06
C ARG A 162 -11.53 -5.35 -8.99
N ALA A 163 -10.98 -5.18 -7.80
CA ALA A 163 -11.24 -6.08 -6.67
C ALA A 163 -12.39 -5.53 -5.80
N SER A 164 -13.30 -6.42 -5.38
CA SER A 164 -14.49 -6.01 -4.62
C SER A 164 -14.17 -5.63 -3.18
N LEU A 165 -14.64 -4.45 -2.77
CA LEU A 165 -14.64 -3.96 -1.38
C LEU A 165 -16.01 -4.13 -0.69
N ALA A 166 -16.91 -4.95 -1.24
CA ALA A 166 -18.16 -5.25 -0.55
C ALA A 166 -17.87 -5.89 0.82
N ALA A 167 -18.66 -5.53 1.84
CA ALA A 167 -18.45 -5.96 3.23
C ALA A 167 -17.05 -5.61 3.78
N ALA A 168 -16.53 -4.46 3.35
CA ALA A 168 -15.39 -3.80 3.96
C ALA A 168 -15.82 -2.40 4.44
N ALA A 169 -15.36 -1.98 5.62
CA ALA A 169 -15.63 -0.64 6.14
C ALA A 169 -14.97 0.41 5.21
N PRO A 170 -15.75 1.35 4.63
CA PRO A 170 -15.21 2.32 3.68
C PRO A 170 -14.43 3.42 4.39
N LEU A 171 -13.49 4.06 3.70
CA LEU A 171 -12.89 5.33 4.14
C LEU A 171 -13.28 6.44 3.17
N ALA A 172 -12.92 6.30 1.89
CA ALA A 172 -13.30 7.21 0.83
C ALA A 172 -13.54 6.37 -0.45
N PRO A 173 -14.78 5.93 -0.71
CA PRO A 173 -15.10 4.92 -1.71
C PRO A 173 -14.57 5.21 -3.12
N SER A 174 -14.43 6.48 -3.49
CA SER A 174 -13.91 6.81 -4.82
C SER A 174 -12.41 6.56 -4.95
N PHE A 175 -11.69 6.32 -3.86
CA PHE A 175 -10.26 6.02 -3.82
C PHE A 175 -9.95 4.62 -3.29
N ASP A 176 -10.82 4.06 -2.45
CA ASP A 176 -10.55 2.80 -1.77
C ASP A 176 -10.36 1.64 -2.76
N THR A 177 -9.29 0.86 -2.55
CA THR A 177 -9.08 -0.42 -3.23
C THR A 177 -8.73 -1.50 -2.22
N VAL A 178 -9.13 -2.76 -2.48
CA VAL A 178 -8.44 -3.91 -1.87
C VAL A 178 -6.99 -3.87 -2.32
N GLY A 179 -6.04 -4.16 -1.45
CA GLY A 179 -4.65 -4.40 -1.84
C GLY A 179 -4.02 -5.46 -0.96
N TRP A 180 -2.86 -5.96 -1.35
CA TRP A 180 -2.23 -7.07 -0.64
C TRP A 180 -0.71 -7.01 -0.66
N PHE A 181 -0.12 -7.79 0.25
CA PHE A 181 1.31 -7.86 0.50
C PHE A 181 1.81 -9.30 0.37
N ALA A 182 3.08 -9.45 0.01
CA ALA A 182 3.82 -10.70 0.12
C ALA A 182 5.33 -10.43 0.31
N ARG A 183 6.06 -11.43 0.81
CA ARG A 183 7.54 -11.38 0.87
C ARG A 183 8.20 -11.61 -0.49
N ASP A 184 7.52 -12.32 -1.39
CA ASP A 184 8.00 -12.63 -2.73
C ASP A 184 6.94 -12.35 -3.81
N ALA A 185 7.41 -12.11 -5.03
CA ALA A 185 6.56 -11.76 -6.16
C ALA A 185 5.62 -12.91 -6.58
N ALA A 186 6.04 -14.16 -6.40
CA ALA A 186 5.21 -15.31 -6.78
C ALA A 186 3.96 -15.41 -5.90
N ALA A 187 4.09 -15.23 -4.59
CA ALA A 187 2.97 -15.17 -3.65
C ALA A 187 2.09 -13.93 -3.91
N LEU A 188 2.68 -12.77 -4.21
CA LEU A 188 1.92 -11.57 -4.60
C LEU A 188 1.03 -11.85 -5.84
N ARG A 189 1.60 -12.47 -6.87
CA ARG A 189 0.90 -12.79 -8.12
C ARG A 189 -0.15 -13.88 -7.93
N ALA A 190 0.13 -14.90 -7.13
CA ALA A 190 -0.83 -15.95 -6.81
C ALA A 190 -2.05 -15.39 -6.05
N ALA A 191 -1.84 -14.49 -5.09
CA ALA A 191 -2.92 -13.76 -4.42
C ALA A 191 -3.70 -12.88 -5.41
N GLY A 192 -3.00 -12.19 -6.32
CA GLY A 192 -3.63 -11.38 -7.36
C GLY A 192 -4.52 -12.20 -8.30
N GLY A 193 -4.12 -13.41 -8.67
CA GLY A 193 -4.94 -14.32 -9.48
C GLY A 193 -6.22 -14.79 -8.80
N ALA A 194 -6.29 -14.74 -7.46
CA ALA A 194 -7.52 -15.00 -6.71
C ALA A 194 -8.38 -13.73 -6.54
N LEU A 195 -7.75 -12.59 -6.30
CA LEU A 195 -8.43 -11.34 -5.93
C LEU A 195 -8.95 -10.53 -7.14
N LEU A 196 -8.28 -10.65 -8.29
CA LEU A 196 -8.63 -9.90 -9.49
C LEU A 196 -9.53 -10.74 -10.41
N PRO A 197 -10.69 -10.22 -10.82
CA PRO A 197 -11.51 -10.89 -11.81
C PRO A 197 -10.79 -10.87 -13.18
N PRO A 198 -10.88 -11.94 -13.99
CA PRO A 198 -10.29 -11.96 -15.33
C PRO A 198 -10.83 -10.85 -16.25
N ALA A 199 -12.08 -10.43 -16.04
CA ALA A 199 -12.67 -9.32 -16.76
C ALA A 199 -11.94 -8.00 -16.47
N GLY A 200 -11.58 -7.28 -17.53
CA GLY A 200 -10.88 -6.00 -17.43
C GLY A 200 -9.35 -6.10 -17.35
N ALA A 201 -8.79 -7.32 -17.33
CA ALA A 201 -7.35 -7.51 -17.45
C ALA A 201 -6.84 -7.05 -18.83
N ARG A 202 -5.72 -6.34 -18.85
CA ARG A 202 -5.07 -5.83 -20.06
C ARG A 202 -3.59 -6.20 -20.08
N PRO A 203 -3.05 -6.65 -21.21
CA PRO A 203 -1.62 -6.90 -21.33
C PRO A 203 -0.84 -5.58 -21.37
N LEU A 204 0.46 -5.67 -21.07
CA LEU A 204 1.44 -4.63 -21.38
C LEU A 204 2.32 -5.09 -22.55
N PRO A 205 2.77 -4.18 -23.42
CA PRO A 205 3.81 -4.49 -24.40
C PRO A 205 5.13 -4.84 -23.71
N ALA A 206 6.00 -5.54 -24.44
CA ALA A 206 7.30 -5.99 -23.95
C ALA A 206 8.40 -5.59 -24.96
N PRO A 207 9.24 -4.56 -24.66
CA PRO A 207 9.14 -3.70 -23.49
C PRO A 207 7.98 -2.68 -23.58
N PRO A 208 7.49 -2.15 -22.44
CA PRO A 208 6.64 -0.97 -22.41
C PRO A 208 7.43 0.33 -22.70
N ARG A 209 6.76 1.47 -22.65
CA ARG A 209 7.44 2.78 -22.55
C ARG A 209 7.73 3.09 -21.09
N TRP A 210 9.01 3.09 -20.72
CA TRP A 210 9.44 3.46 -19.38
C TRP A 210 9.45 4.98 -19.20
N LEU A 211 8.59 5.46 -18.30
CA LEU A 211 8.56 6.85 -17.87
C LEU A 211 9.16 6.96 -16.47
N VAL A 212 10.01 7.94 -16.22
CA VAL A 212 10.60 8.22 -14.90
C VAL A 212 10.04 9.56 -14.42
N ALA A 213 9.32 9.56 -13.28
CA ALA A 213 8.70 10.77 -12.74
C ALA A 213 9.73 11.65 -12.00
N GLU A 214 10.40 12.57 -12.71
CA GLU A 214 11.47 13.42 -12.17
C GLU A 214 11.02 14.16 -10.91
N ASP A 215 9.88 14.82 -10.98
CA ASP A 215 9.28 15.62 -9.90
C ASP A 215 8.86 14.77 -8.70
N ALA A 216 8.61 13.47 -8.89
CA ALA A 216 8.42 12.53 -7.79
C ALA A 216 9.76 12.12 -7.15
N PHE A 217 10.82 11.92 -7.93
CA PHE A 217 12.17 11.66 -7.41
C PHE A 217 12.75 12.87 -6.68
N GLU A 218 12.38 14.10 -7.05
CA GLU A 218 12.74 15.33 -6.34
C GLU A 218 12.06 15.48 -4.96
N LEU A 219 10.88 14.87 -4.77
CA LEU A 219 10.18 14.88 -3.47
C LEU A 219 10.79 13.91 -2.46
N ALA A 220 11.40 12.83 -2.94
CA ALA A 220 12.11 11.88 -2.10
C ALA A 220 13.43 12.46 -1.58
N LEU A 221 13.95 11.87 -0.51
CA LEU A 221 15.26 12.22 0.01
C LEU A 221 16.33 11.91 -1.05
N PRO A 222 17.37 12.74 -1.22
CA PRO A 222 18.41 12.52 -2.22
C PRO A 222 19.05 11.13 -2.17
N GLU A 223 19.32 10.62 -0.96
CA GLU A 223 19.88 9.30 -0.72
C GLU A 223 18.91 8.16 -1.11
N THR A 224 17.61 8.40 -1.00
CA THR A 224 16.56 7.44 -1.42
C THR A 224 16.52 7.36 -2.93
N SER A 225 16.48 8.50 -3.60
CA SER A 225 16.53 8.57 -5.07
C SER A 225 17.82 7.95 -5.61
N ALA A 226 18.97 8.28 -5.02
CA ALA A 226 20.26 7.71 -5.39
C ALA A 226 20.29 6.19 -5.22
N ALA A 227 19.81 5.66 -4.09
CA ALA A 227 19.76 4.21 -3.84
C ALA A 227 18.88 3.48 -4.87
N ILE A 228 17.75 4.06 -5.27
CA ILE A 228 16.89 3.49 -6.32
C ILE A 228 17.62 3.52 -7.67
N TYR A 229 18.19 4.66 -8.08
CA TYR A 229 18.91 4.78 -9.35
C TYR A 229 20.08 3.81 -9.44
N GLN A 230 20.84 3.62 -8.35
CA GLN A 230 21.93 2.65 -8.29
C GLN A 230 21.46 1.22 -8.60
N ARG A 231 20.25 0.83 -8.16
CA ARG A 231 19.66 -0.50 -8.45
C ARG A 231 19.18 -0.65 -9.89
N LEU A 232 18.84 0.44 -10.55
CA LEU A 232 18.35 0.44 -11.93
C LEU A 232 19.44 0.69 -12.97
N SER A 233 20.65 1.03 -12.54
CA SER A 233 21.78 1.41 -13.40
C SER A 233 22.94 0.41 -13.32
N GLY A 234 24.11 0.79 -13.84
CA GLY A 234 25.32 -0.03 -13.78
C GLY A 234 25.15 -1.39 -14.48
N PRO A 235 25.65 -2.50 -13.90
CA PRO A 235 25.56 -3.84 -14.49
C PRO A 235 24.12 -4.34 -14.73
N ALA A 236 23.13 -3.82 -14.01
CA ALA A 236 21.72 -4.18 -14.19
C ALA A 236 21.09 -3.46 -15.40
N PHE A 237 21.66 -2.34 -15.85
CA PHE A 237 20.96 -1.36 -16.68
C PHE A 237 20.41 -1.95 -17.98
N GLU A 238 21.21 -2.72 -18.73
CA GLU A 238 20.75 -3.28 -20.00
C GLU A 238 19.65 -4.34 -19.81
N GLY A 239 19.66 -5.07 -18.71
CA GLY A 239 18.55 -5.97 -18.37
C GLY A 239 17.29 -5.20 -17.96
N VAL A 240 17.45 -4.09 -17.23
CA VAL A 240 16.34 -3.21 -16.84
C VAL A 240 15.72 -2.59 -18.10
N VAL A 241 16.54 -2.15 -19.05
CA VAL A 241 16.10 -1.66 -20.36
C VAL A 241 15.42 -2.75 -21.18
N ALA A 242 15.91 -3.98 -21.14
CA ALA A 242 15.22 -5.10 -21.80
C ALA A 242 13.83 -5.37 -21.18
N ALA A 243 13.64 -5.12 -19.88
CA ALA A 243 12.38 -5.31 -19.19
C ALA A 243 11.40 -4.13 -19.37
N LEU A 244 11.88 -2.90 -19.24
CA LEU A 244 11.07 -1.67 -19.17
C LEU A 244 11.11 -0.80 -20.43
N GLY A 245 12.11 -0.98 -21.30
CA GLY A 245 12.41 -0.06 -22.41
C GLY A 245 13.48 0.95 -22.02
N ARG A 246 13.84 1.86 -22.93
CA ARG A 246 14.75 2.98 -22.57
C ARG A 246 13.97 4.00 -21.73
N PRO A 247 14.56 4.56 -20.65
CA PRO A 247 13.89 5.53 -19.81
C PRO A 247 13.66 6.85 -20.56
N ALA A 248 12.51 7.45 -20.32
CA ALA A 248 12.21 8.83 -20.67
C ALA A 248 11.75 9.57 -19.40
N ASP A 249 12.46 10.64 -19.07
CA ASP A 249 12.13 11.47 -17.93
C ASP A 249 10.90 12.33 -18.23
N VAL A 250 10.01 12.44 -17.24
CA VAL A 250 8.76 13.21 -17.33
C VAL A 250 8.47 13.93 -16.02
N LYS A 251 7.81 15.09 -16.12
CA LYS A 251 7.21 15.79 -14.98
C LYS A 251 5.72 15.56 -14.98
N ILE A 252 5.22 14.80 -14.02
CA ILE A 252 3.80 14.41 -14.01
C ILE A 252 2.91 15.47 -13.37
N GLY A 253 3.45 16.35 -12.53
CA GLY A 253 2.71 17.44 -11.91
C GLY A 253 2.37 18.60 -12.84
N GLU A 254 2.72 18.55 -14.12
CA GLU A 254 2.46 19.59 -15.11
C GLU A 254 1.23 19.22 -15.98
N VAL A 255 0.05 19.67 -15.56
CA VAL A 255 -1.21 19.45 -16.29
C VAL A 255 -1.47 20.62 -17.25
N GLU A 256 -1.50 20.32 -18.56
CA GLU A 256 -1.76 21.31 -19.60
C GLU A 256 -3.07 22.07 -19.36
N GLY A 257 -3.01 23.41 -19.38
CA GLY A 257 -4.19 24.27 -19.17
C GLY A 257 -4.74 24.29 -17.74
N ALA A 258 -4.02 23.75 -16.74
CA ALA A 258 -4.44 23.74 -15.33
C ALA A 258 -3.30 24.17 -14.38
N PRO A 259 -2.93 25.46 -14.35
CA PRO A 259 -1.83 25.96 -13.52
C PRO A 259 -2.10 25.82 -12.01
N ASP A 260 -3.36 25.73 -11.61
CA ASP A 260 -3.80 25.44 -10.25
C ASP A 260 -3.46 24.01 -9.78
N LEU A 261 -3.09 23.14 -10.71
CA LEU A 261 -2.64 21.76 -10.46
C LEU A 261 -1.13 21.57 -10.61
N ALA A 262 -0.35 22.66 -10.69
CA ALA A 262 1.09 22.58 -10.82
C ALA A 262 1.75 21.92 -9.59
N GLY A 263 2.36 20.76 -9.81
CA GLY A 263 3.12 20.00 -8.83
C GLY A 263 2.30 19.04 -7.97
N LEU A 264 2.95 17.96 -7.52
CA LEU A 264 2.31 16.88 -6.78
C LEU A 264 1.76 17.29 -5.40
N LYS A 265 2.25 18.39 -4.81
CA LYS A 265 1.67 18.96 -3.59
C LYS A 265 0.28 19.55 -3.83
N ALA A 266 0.03 20.13 -5.01
CA ALA A 266 -1.31 20.59 -5.38
C ALA A 266 -2.26 19.39 -5.54
N TRP A 267 -1.80 18.31 -6.17
CA TRP A 267 -2.55 17.07 -6.33
C TRP A 267 -2.89 16.43 -4.98
N MET A 268 -1.95 16.44 -4.03
CA MET A 268 -2.21 16.04 -2.65
C MET A 268 -3.36 16.85 -2.04
N GLY A 269 -3.44 18.16 -2.29
CA GLY A 269 -4.54 19.01 -1.85
C GLY A 269 -5.90 18.55 -2.40
N VAL A 270 -5.95 18.28 -3.71
CA VAL A 270 -7.14 17.71 -4.38
C VAL A 270 -7.56 16.39 -3.75
N PHE A 271 -6.59 15.49 -3.53
CA PHE A 271 -6.82 14.21 -2.87
C PHE A 271 -7.39 14.39 -1.47
N ARG A 272 -6.77 15.24 -0.64
CA ARG A 272 -7.19 15.45 0.75
C ARG A 272 -8.61 15.99 0.84
N ILE A 273 -8.98 16.98 0.02
CA ILE A 273 -10.34 17.57 0.04
C ILE A 273 -11.36 16.51 -0.37
N THR A 274 -11.10 15.79 -1.46
CA THR A 274 -12.02 14.75 -1.96
C THR A 274 -12.16 13.61 -0.95
N GLN A 275 -11.04 13.14 -0.38
CA GLN A 275 -11.02 12.10 0.65
C GLN A 275 -11.77 12.56 1.90
N GLY A 276 -11.44 13.73 2.45
CA GLY A 276 -12.06 14.25 3.67
C GLY A 276 -13.57 14.39 3.53
N TRP A 277 -14.05 14.89 2.39
CA TRP A 277 -15.48 14.97 2.11
C TRP A 277 -16.15 13.59 2.17
N GLU A 278 -15.58 12.58 1.51
CA GLU A 278 -16.14 11.22 1.52
C GLU A 278 -16.06 10.56 2.89
N VAL A 279 -14.95 10.76 3.61
CA VAL A 279 -14.78 10.29 4.99
C VAL A 279 -15.89 10.83 5.90
N TRP A 280 -16.17 12.13 5.82
CA TRP A 280 -17.24 12.74 6.60
C TRP A 280 -18.63 12.24 6.18
N ARG A 281 -18.85 11.99 4.88
CA ARG A 281 -20.10 11.39 4.41
C ARG A 281 -20.30 9.95 4.86
N CYS A 282 -19.23 9.16 4.95
CA CYS A 282 -19.29 7.79 5.42
C CYS A 282 -19.50 7.70 6.94
N HIS A 283 -18.83 8.55 7.72
CA HIS A 283 -18.69 8.35 9.16
C HIS A 283 -19.20 9.50 10.03
N GLY A 284 -19.54 10.66 9.45
CA GLY A 284 -19.91 11.86 10.20
C GLY A 284 -21.18 11.71 11.06
N GLU A 285 -22.15 10.92 10.59
CA GLU A 285 -23.34 10.58 11.39
C GLU A 285 -22.97 9.73 12.61
N TRP A 286 -22.22 8.65 12.40
CA TRP A 286 -21.75 7.78 13.48
C TRP A 286 -20.87 8.55 14.48
N LEU A 287 -19.95 9.40 14.01
CA LEU A 287 -19.10 10.22 14.87
C LEU A 287 -19.92 11.15 15.78
N ARG A 288 -21.00 11.76 15.27
CA ARG A 288 -21.88 12.61 16.07
C ARG A 288 -22.71 11.80 17.07
N ALA A 289 -23.20 10.64 16.67
CA ALA A 289 -24.07 9.81 17.48
C ALA A 289 -23.31 9.05 18.58
N ALA A 290 -22.20 8.41 18.23
CA ALA A 290 -21.40 7.58 19.12
C ALA A 290 -20.36 8.40 19.91
N ASN A 291 -19.96 9.58 19.41
CA ASN A 291 -18.96 10.46 20.02
C ASN A 291 -17.71 9.71 20.54
N PRO A 292 -17.03 8.95 19.67
CA PRO A 292 -15.94 8.07 20.08
C PRO A 292 -14.75 8.88 20.60
N GLN A 293 -13.97 8.28 21.50
CA GLN A 293 -12.65 8.80 21.83
C GLN A 293 -11.69 8.50 20.67
N LEU A 294 -11.37 9.51 19.87
CA LEU A 294 -10.42 9.40 18.77
C LEU A 294 -8.99 9.66 19.22
N GLY A 295 -8.04 8.99 18.57
CA GLY A 295 -6.61 9.20 18.78
C GLY A 295 -6.13 10.59 18.31
N PRO A 296 -4.96 11.04 18.80
CA PRO A 296 -4.33 12.29 18.37
C PRO A 296 -4.12 12.32 16.84
N GLY A 297 -4.37 13.46 16.19
CA GLY A 297 -4.28 13.62 14.74
C GLY A 297 -5.43 12.99 13.94
N ILE A 298 -6.03 11.89 14.40
CA ILE A 298 -7.26 11.33 13.79
C ILE A 298 -8.44 12.26 14.07
N LYS A 299 -8.57 12.70 15.33
CA LYS A 299 -9.55 13.71 15.73
C LYS A 299 -9.47 14.96 14.86
N ASP A 300 -8.29 15.56 14.75
CA ASP A 300 -8.07 16.80 13.98
C ASP A 300 -8.44 16.63 12.49
N ARG A 301 -8.20 15.44 11.92
CA ARG A 301 -8.56 15.12 10.53
C ARG A 301 -10.08 15.01 10.34
N PHE A 302 -10.81 14.40 11.27
CA PHE A 302 -12.27 14.35 11.21
C PHE A 302 -12.91 15.71 11.47
N GLU A 303 -12.37 16.51 12.41
CA GLU A 303 -12.79 17.89 12.64
C GLU A 303 -12.61 18.71 11.36
N TRP A 304 -11.43 18.65 10.73
CA TRP A 304 -11.20 19.31 9.44
C TRP A 304 -12.14 18.80 8.34
N ALA A 305 -12.31 17.48 8.21
CA ALA A 305 -13.20 16.88 7.22
C ALA A 305 -14.65 17.36 7.36
N SER A 306 -15.11 17.59 8.59
CA SER A 306 -16.46 18.11 8.86
C SER A 306 -16.70 19.54 8.35
N THR A 307 -15.63 20.29 8.06
CA THR A 307 -15.70 21.68 7.58
C THR A 307 -15.71 21.81 6.06
N ILE A 308 -15.46 20.72 5.33
CA ILE A 308 -15.36 20.76 3.87
C ILE A 308 -16.74 21.05 3.29
N THR A 309 -16.83 22.07 2.44
CA THR A 309 -18.09 22.44 1.80
C THR A 309 -18.32 21.70 0.50
N GLN A 310 -19.57 21.68 0.03
CA GLN A 310 -19.92 21.08 -1.26
C GLN A 310 -19.19 21.76 -2.42
N GLU A 311 -18.98 23.08 -2.36
CA GLU A 311 -18.26 23.85 -3.38
C GLU A 311 -16.78 23.48 -3.43
N GLN A 312 -16.14 23.34 -2.25
CA GLN A 312 -14.75 22.89 -2.16
C GLN A 312 -14.58 21.48 -2.73
N TRP A 313 -15.49 20.56 -2.38
CA TRP A 313 -15.49 19.22 -2.93
C TRP A 313 -15.72 19.21 -4.44
N ALA A 314 -16.71 19.97 -4.95
CA ALA A 314 -17.00 20.02 -6.38
C ALA A 314 -15.83 20.56 -7.20
N ALA A 315 -15.12 21.57 -6.68
CA ALA A 315 -13.90 22.08 -7.30
C ALA A 315 -12.78 21.02 -7.33
N ALA A 316 -12.56 20.34 -6.19
CA ALA A 316 -11.57 19.27 -6.10
C ALA A 316 -11.91 18.07 -7.00
N ASP A 317 -13.18 17.69 -7.13
CA ASP A 317 -13.60 16.58 -8.00
C ASP A 317 -13.38 16.92 -9.49
N ALA A 318 -13.65 18.17 -9.89
CA ALA A 318 -13.34 18.65 -11.24
C ALA A 318 -11.83 18.62 -11.52
N GLN A 319 -11.01 19.04 -10.55
CA GLN A 319 -9.54 18.97 -10.64
C GLN A 319 -9.05 17.52 -10.70
N ARG A 320 -9.62 16.62 -9.90
CA ARG A 320 -9.32 15.19 -9.92
C ARG A 320 -9.58 14.58 -11.29
N LYS A 321 -10.66 14.96 -11.97
CA LYS A 321 -10.95 14.50 -13.33
C LYS A 321 -9.82 14.91 -14.29
N LYS A 322 -9.35 16.16 -14.23
CA LYS A 322 -8.21 16.63 -15.04
C LYS A 322 -6.94 15.81 -14.78
N ILE A 323 -6.63 15.54 -13.52
CA ILE A 323 -5.46 14.70 -13.14
C ILE A 323 -5.61 13.29 -13.71
N ARG A 324 -6.80 12.69 -13.60
CA ARG A 324 -7.08 11.36 -14.14
C ARG A 324 -6.91 11.31 -15.65
N ASP A 325 -7.48 12.28 -16.36
CA ASP A 325 -7.41 12.37 -17.82
C ASP A 325 -5.95 12.56 -18.27
N HIS A 326 -5.20 13.44 -17.58
CA HIS A 326 -3.77 13.64 -17.82
C HIS A 326 -2.95 12.35 -17.64
N MET A 327 -3.09 11.67 -16.50
CA MET A 327 -2.34 10.43 -16.24
C MET A 327 -2.74 9.31 -17.22
N THR A 328 -4.02 9.21 -17.56
CA THR A 328 -4.50 8.21 -18.53
C THR A 328 -3.91 8.48 -19.92
N ALA A 329 -3.84 9.74 -20.34
CA ALA A 329 -3.24 10.12 -21.61
C ALA A 329 -1.72 9.89 -21.62
N LEU A 330 -1.02 10.25 -20.53
CA LEU A 330 0.42 10.07 -20.39
C LEU A 330 0.85 8.60 -20.50
N LEU A 331 0.13 7.71 -19.81
CA LEU A 331 0.43 6.28 -19.85
C LEU A 331 -0.11 5.61 -21.12
N GLY A 332 -1.26 6.04 -21.64
CA GLY A 332 -1.89 5.36 -22.76
C GLY A 332 -2.13 3.87 -22.48
N ALA A 333 -1.80 3.01 -23.43
CA ALA A 333 -1.90 1.55 -23.28
C ALA A 333 -0.55 0.87 -23.00
N ASP A 334 0.56 1.61 -23.07
CA ASP A 334 1.92 1.08 -23.12
C ASP A 334 2.90 1.71 -22.13
N GLY A 335 2.53 2.80 -21.47
CA GLY A 335 3.36 3.54 -20.54
C GLY A 335 3.38 2.93 -19.15
N VAL A 336 4.57 2.81 -18.58
CA VAL A 336 4.80 2.41 -17.20
C VAL A 336 5.65 3.48 -16.52
N LEU A 337 5.09 4.11 -15.49
CA LEU A 337 5.73 5.18 -14.73
C LEU A 337 6.45 4.62 -13.51
N ALA A 338 7.71 5.00 -13.33
CA ALA A 338 8.54 4.70 -12.17
C ALA A 338 8.63 5.93 -11.25
N LEU A 339 8.42 5.71 -9.95
CA LEU A 339 8.60 6.73 -8.90
C LEU A 339 8.98 6.07 -7.56
N PRO A 340 9.61 6.80 -6.61
CA PRO A 340 9.78 6.32 -5.24
C PRO A 340 8.41 6.04 -4.60
N THR A 341 8.29 4.92 -3.89
CA THR A 341 7.02 4.59 -3.19
C THR A 341 6.78 5.50 -1.99
N ALA A 342 7.86 5.89 -1.29
CA ALA A 342 7.85 6.76 -0.13
C ALA A 342 9.05 7.72 -0.21
N PRO A 343 9.07 8.84 0.55
CA PRO A 343 10.17 9.80 0.50
C PRO A 343 11.51 9.20 0.95
N GLY A 344 11.48 8.14 1.74
CA GLY A 344 12.65 7.38 2.17
C GLY A 344 12.25 6.24 3.10
N PRO A 345 13.20 5.70 3.90
CA PRO A 345 12.91 4.65 4.86
C PRO A 345 11.83 5.02 5.88
N ALA A 346 11.28 4.00 6.54
CA ALA A 346 10.34 4.18 7.65
C ALA A 346 10.87 5.17 8.70
N VAL A 347 10.07 6.13 9.15
CA VAL A 347 10.52 7.10 10.17
C VAL A 347 10.54 6.50 11.58
N PRO A 348 11.37 7.01 12.51
CA PRO A 348 11.36 6.59 13.91
C PRO A 348 9.98 6.73 14.55
N ARG A 349 9.62 5.81 15.44
CA ARG A 349 8.42 5.95 16.28
C ARG A 349 8.56 7.19 17.15
N GLY A 350 7.47 7.93 17.33
CA GLY A 350 7.46 9.16 18.14
C GLY A 350 8.18 10.34 17.50
N MET A 351 8.38 10.34 16.17
CA MET A 351 8.84 11.51 15.43
C MET A 351 7.97 12.75 15.79
N PRO A 352 8.57 13.93 16.05
CA PRO A 352 7.82 15.12 16.42
C PRO A 352 6.78 15.53 15.38
N GLY A 353 5.64 16.08 15.82
CA GLY A 353 4.49 16.34 14.95
C GLY A 353 4.78 17.20 13.72
N ALA A 354 5.61 18.25 13.84
CA ALA A 354 5.94 19.10 12.69
C ALA A 354 6.79 18.37 11.63
N GLU A 355 7.78 17.58 12.06
CA GLU A 355 8.62 16.77 11.16
C GLU A 355 7.80 15.65 10.52
N LEU A 356 6.93 15.00 11.30
CA LEU A 356 6.04 13.95 10.82
C LEU A 356 5.04 14.49 9.78
N GLU A 357 4.54 15.72 9.93
CA GLU A 357 3.61 16.34 8.98
C GLU A 357 4.32 16.80 7.67
N ASP A 358 5.58 17.27 7.72
CA ASP A 358 6.38 17.49 6.49
C ASP A 358 6.60 16.16 5.75
N TRP A 359 7.00 15.13 6.50
CA TRP A 359 7.17 13.79 5.96
C TRP A 359 5.89 13.25 5.33
N ARG A 360 4.76 13.39 6.02
CA ARG A 360 3.43 13.00 5.54
C ARG A 360 3.02 13.78 4.29
N THR A 361 3.38 15.05 4.18
CA THR A 361 3.11 15.87 2.99
C THR A 361 3.84 15.33 1.77
N ARG A 362 5.15 15.03 1.91
CA ARG A 362 5.94 14.40 0.84
C ARG A 362 5.38 13.03 0.47
N LEU A 363 5.09 12.20 1.48
CA LEU A 363 4.55 10.86 1.32
C LEU A 363 3.23 10.86 0.55
N LEU A 364 2.26 11.68 0.97
CA LEU A 364 0.96 11.77 0.28
C LEU A 364 1.07 12.37 -1.12
N SER A 365 2.02 13.29 -1.35
CA SER A 365 2.27 13.82 -2.70
C SER A 365 2.70 12.72 -3.66
N LEU A 366 3.53 11.76 -3.21
CA LEU A 366 3.91 10.58 -3.99
C LEU A 366 2.74 9.60 -4.17
N THR A 367 2.04 9.28 -3.09
CA THR A 367 1.04 8.19 -3.12
C THR A 367 -0.31 8.60 -3.69
N CYS A 368 -0.63 9.90 -3.75
CA CYS A 368 -1.90 10.37 -4.29
C CYS A 368 -2.05 10.17 -5.80
N VAL A 369 -0.93 9.99 -6.55
CA VAL A 369 -0.92 9.85 -8.01
C VAL A 369 -1.84 8.72 -8.49
N ALA A 370 -1.62 7.49 -8.00
CA ALA A 370 -2.48 6.34 -8.31
C ALA A 370 -3.88 6.44 -7.65
N GLY A 371 -3.98 7.19 -6.55
CA GLY A 371 -5.25 7.52 -5.89
C GLY A 371 -6.19 8.30 -6.81
N LEU A 372 -5.73 9.46 -7.26
CA LEU A 372 -6.49 10.41 -8.08
C LEU A 372 -6.82 9.84 -9.46
N SER A 373 -5.88 9.10 -10.04
CA SER A 373 -6.02 8.50 -11.37
C SER A 373 -6.76 7.16 -11.38
N GLY A 374 -6.85 6.46 -10.25
CA GLY A 374 -7.46 5.12 -10.18
C GLY A 374 -6.63 4.01 -10.83
N LEU A 375 -5.35 4.27 -11.10
CA LEU A 375 -4.44 3.36 -11.79
C LEU A 375 -3.81 2.32 -10.85
N PRO A 376 -3.42 1.15 -11.37
CA PRO A 376 -2.70 0.14 -10.59
C PRO A 376 -1.26 0.60 -10.31
N GLN A 377 -0.78 0.32 -9.09
CA GLN A 377 0.58 0.63 -8.63
C GLN A 377 1.14 -0.53 -7.81
N VAL A 378 2.31 -1.03 -8.21
CA VAL A 378 3.05 -2.10 -7.52
C VAL A 378 4.29 -1.53 -6.86
N ASN A 379 4.47 -1.77 -5.56
CA ASN A 379 5.71 -1.55 -4.83
C ASN A 379 6.65 -2.75 -4.99
N ILE A 380 7.89 -2.47 -5.38
CA ILE A 380 9.02 -3.39 -5.42
C ILE A 380 9.94 -3.04 -4.25
N PRO A 381 10.27 -3.99 -3.35
CA PRO A 381 11.29 -3.78 -2.31
C PRO A 381 12.70 -3.79 -2.94
N LEU A 382 13.06 -2.69 -3.61
CA LEU A 382 14.17 -2.67 -4.57
C LEU A 382 15.53 -2.28 -3.95
N ALA A 383 15.53 -1.30 -3.05
CA ALA A 383 16.74 -0.63 -2.57
C ALA A 383 16.80 -0.58 -1.04
N ARG A 384 17.95 -0.15 -0.52
CA ARG A 384 18.14 0.13 0.90
C ARG A 384 18.92 1.43 1.11
N VAL A 385 18.59 2.14 2.18
CA VAL A 385 19.35 3.30 2.69
C VAL A 385 19.68 2.99 4.15
N ASP A 386 20.96 2.98 4.50
CA ASP A 386 21.46 2.62 5.84
C ASP A 386 20.92 1.26 6.34
N GLY A 387 20.83 0.28 5.43
CA GLY A 387 20.28 -1.05 5.71
C GLY A 387 18.75 -1.11 5.79
N LEU A 388 18.04 0.02 5.74
CA LEU A 388 16.58 0.08 5.83
C LEU A 388 15.92 -0.03 4.45
N PRO A 389 14.75 -0.68 4.33
CA PRO A 389 14.09 -0.86 3.03
C PRO A 389 13.63 0.46 2.38
N VAL A 390 13.78 0.52 1.06
CA VAL A 390 13.24 1.57 0.18
C VAL A 390 12.58 0.92 -1.03
N GLY A 391 11.35 1.34 -1.32
CA GLY A 391 10.55 0.82 -2.42
C GLY A 391 10.60 1.66 -3.69
N LEU A 392 10.62 0.99 -4.84
CA LEU A 392 10.29 1.59 -6.13
C LEU A 392 8.84 1.22 -6.48
N SER A 393 8.05 2.20 -6.91
CA SER A 393 6.72 1.96 -7.46
C SER A 393 6.72 1.97 -8.98
N LEU A 394 6.01 1.03 -9.57
CA LEU A 394 5.60 1.07 -10.97
C LEU A 394 4.10 1.33 -11.05
N ILE A 395 3.67 2.33 -11.83
CA ILE A 395 2.27 2.63 -12.15
C ILE A 395 2.03 2.27 -13.63
N GLY A 396 1.01 1.47 -13.90
CA GLY A 396 0.62 1.06 -15.25
C GLY A 396 -0.75 1.58 -15.66
N PRO A 397 -1.19 1.34 -16.92
CA PRO A 397 -2.53 1.66 -17.38
C PRO A 397 -3.61 0.90 -16.61
N ALA A 398 -4.81 1.47 -16.52
CA ALA A 398 -5.95 0.79 -15.91
C ALA A 398 -6.20 -0.59 -16.52
N GLY A 399 -6.31 -1.62 -15.67
CA GLY A 399 -6.48 -3.02 -16.04
C GLY A 399 -5.17 -3.78 -16.25
N SER A 400 -4.01 -3.13 -16.20
CA SER A 400 -2.72 -3.81 -16.42
C SER A 400 -2.17 -4.52 -15.19
N ASP A 401 -2.96 -4.73 -14.13
CA ASP A 401 -2.54 -5.15 -12.80
C ASP A 401 -1.66 -6.41 -12.83
N GLU A 402 -2.12 -7.47 -13.51
CA GLU A 402 -1.42 -8.75 -13.59
C GLU A 402 -0.12 -8.62 -14.39
N ALA A 403 -0.16 -7.89 -15.50
CA ALA A 403 1.01 -7.62 -16.33
C ALA A 403 2.04 -6.75 -15.60
N LEU A 404 1.59 -5.80 -14.79
CA LEU A 404 2.41 -4.90 -14.00
C LEU A 404 3.13 -5.64 -12.87
N MET A 405 2.45 -6.55 -12.16
CA MET A 405 3.11 -7.43 -11.18
C MET A 405 4.18 -8.32 -11.84
N ALA A 406 3.87 -8.90 -13.00
CA ALA A 406 4.82 -9.73 -13.74
C ALA A 406 6.03 -8.92 -14.24
N LEU A 407 5.82 -7.67 -14.65
CA LEU A 407 6.89 -6.75 -15.04
C LEU A 407 7.75 -6.35 -13.83
N ALA A 408 7.12 -6.00 -12.72
CA ALA A 408 7.77 -5.64 -11.47
C ALA A 408 8.70 -6.76 -10.96
N GLU A 409 8.25 -8.02 -11.03
CA GLU A 409 9.06 -9.20 -10.74
C GLU A 409 10.32 -9.29 -11.62
N ARG A 410 10.18 -9.09 -12.94
CA ARG A 410 11.32 -9.11 -13.86
C ARG A 410 12.32 -8.00 -13.55
N VAL A 411 11.84 -6.79 -13.26
CA VAL A 411 12.70 -5.65 -12.90
C VAL A 411 13.49 -5.94 -11.63
N ALA A 412 12.84 -6.47 -10.59
CA ALA A 412 13.52 -6.84 -9.36
C ALA A 412 14.58 -7.93 -9.59
N ALA A 413 14.25 -9.00 -10.31
CA ALA A 413 15.17 -10.09 -10.60
C ALA A 413 16.43 -9.61 -11.33
N VAL A 414 16.28 -8.72 -12.31
CA VAL A 414 17.43 -8.13 -13.02
C VAL A 414 18.25 -7.22 -12.10
N ALA A 415 17.60 -6.37 -11.32
CA ALA A 415 18.28 -5.47 -10.39
C ALA A 415 19.07 -6.25 -9.32
N GLU A 416 18.53 -7.38 -8.83
CA GLU A 416 19.23 -8.30 -7.93
C GLU A 416 20.43 -8.95 -8.59
N ALA A 417 20.28 -9.47 -9.81
CA ALA A 417 21.38 -10.07 -10.57
C ALA A 417 22.52 -9.07 -10.84
N GLY A 418 22.19 -7.83 -11.21
CA GLY A 418 23.18 -6.79 -11.44
C GLY A 418 23.89 -6.34 -10.15
N ALA A 419 23.19 -6.29 -9.02
CA ALA A 419 23.82 -6.00 -7.73
C ALA A 419 24.78 -7.11 -7.27
N ALA A 420 24.40 -8.38 -7.49
CA ALA A 420 25.29 -9.51 -7.22
C ALA A 420 26.55 -9.47 -8.10
N ALA A 421 26.40 -9.11 -9.39
CA ALA A 421 27.52 -8.95 -10.30
C ALA A 421 28.44 -7.78 -9.90
N ALA A 422 27.88 -6.65 -9.47
CA ALA A 422 28.65 -5.51 -8.96
C ALA A 422 29.46 -5.86 -7.71
N GLY A 423 28.84 -6.57 -6.75
CA GLY A 423 29.52 -7.00 -5.52
C GLY A 423 30.61 -8.06 -5.77
N ALA A 424 30.46 -8.90 -6.80
CA ALA A 424 31.50 -9.84 -7.22
C ALA A 424 32.65 -9.17 -7.98
N ALA A 425 32.42 -7.98 -8.55
CA ALA A 425 33.40 -7.21 -9.32
C ALA A 425 34.26 -6.25 -8.47
N GLU A 426 34.12 -6.25 -7.14
CA GLU A 426 35.10 -5.66 -6.21
C GLU A 426 36.10 -6.74 -5.73
N PRO A 427 37.30 -6.88 -6.32
CA PRO A 427 38.34 -7.72 -5.75
C PRO A 427 39.22 -6.92 -4.79
N ALA A 428 39.32 -7.39 -3.53
CA ALA A 428 40.54 -7.48 -2.73
C ALA A 428 41.61 -6.37 -2.87
N ALA A 429 41.25 -5.08 -2.94
CA ALA A 429 42.19 -3.95 -2.94
C ALA A 429 42.63 -3.54 -1.52
N ALA A 430 42.81 -4.53 -0.63
CA ALA A 430 43.31 -4.34 0.74
C ALA A 430 44.22 -5.50 1.16
N ALA A 431 45.15 -5.91 0.31
CA ALA A 431 46.26 -6.77 0.70
C ALA A 431 47.47 -6.49 -0.18
N GLY A 432 48.20 -5.40 0.10
CA GLY A 432 49.46 -5.13 -0.58
C GLY A 432 49.94 -3.69 -0.50
N ALA A 433 50.30 -3.22 0.70
CA ALA A 433 51.30 -2.17 0.87
C ALA A 433 51.76 -2.11 2.33
N ALA A 434 52.82 -2.85 2.66
CA ALA A 434 53.72 -2.47 3.74
C ALA A 434 55.15 -2.70 3.21
N PRO A 435 56.02 -1.67 3.20
CA PRO A 435 57.44 -1.85 2.90
C PRO A 435 58.18 -2.56 4.04
#